data_AF-A0A4S8PHW1-F1
#
_entry.id   AF-A0A4S8PHW1-F1
#
_cell.length_a   1.000
_cell.length_b   1.000
_cell.length_c   1.000
_cell.angle_alpha   90.00
_cell.angle_beta   90.00
_cell.angle_gamma   90.00
#
_symmetry.space_group_name_H-M   'P 1'
#
loop_
_entity.id
_entity.type
_entity.pdbx_description
1 polymer ?
#
loop_
_entity_poly.entity_id
_entity_poly.type
_entity_poly.pdbx_seq_one_letter_code
_entity_poly.pdbx_strand_id
1 'polypeptide(L)'
;MRRYPGIAAVTGVTLALASIATPALMDAAEAATVSIDPLEGALDFNAFIEGNTYLDNTEMEGPLATGGDLGVVGYYNISLHSAGTFVDGADARPSALVVGGGIDFTDPLPWGQTNILADGYVKVGDLSGTDILDTDQNNAAVNTQLVPAGTAYNTIPRVELRVRQPAASIGPKDLIDFGAAFTVFRENADALASCPATVPMHDANGQVVEKGEVSGQQQIRVTLEAGRTNVLEVTGEDLNNMGDLVFPTVLPSASTPLLINVDTSGTGGDFSWTTAPQSPISGDQAPYMLWNFGTGTTALTLAAGDTVEGSIYAPNASFLDVSPTNVEGQIIAAEARFGDLNLAGGGGVGGETHYFPFAATLTCETEVDPTPSTEPPTTEAPTTDEPTSPCPSEEQTSDEPSTEAPTTDEPTTEEPTTDGPTTDEPTTDEPTTDEPTTDQPTTDEPTTDEPTTDQPTTDEPTTGGPTTDEPTTAGPTSAGPTTGEPVTDEPTTAGGTCGSTTEPPSLSVTGRPLTPLVMFAAIVTAAGAVALIAAGMRRARG
;
A
#
# COMPACT_ATOMS: atom_id res chain seq x y z
N MET A 1 -41.28 84.29 9.36
CA MET A 1 -41.59 84.83 10.72
C MET A 1 -40.81 83.97 11.72
N ARG A 2 -39.89 84.54 12.54
CA ARG A 2 -40.04 84.74 14.01
C ARG A 2 -40.46 83.45 14.76
N ARG A 3 -39.75 82.89 15.77
CA ARG A 3 -38.63 83.37 16.63
C ARG A 3 -37.75 82.20 17.17
N TYR A 4 -36.52 82.52 17.62
CA TYR A 4 -35.69 81.80 18.63
C TYR A 4 -35.94 82.43 20.04
N PRO A 5 -35.32 82.03 21.19
CA PRO A 5 -34.27 81.00 21.44
C PRO A 5 -34.53 80.05 22.65
N GLY A 6 -33.54 79.18 22.95
CA GLY A 6 -33.39 78.49 24.24
C GLY A 6 -32.00 77.84 24.36
N ILE A 7 -31.23 78.19 25.40
CA ILE A 7 -29.84 77.72 25.66
C ILE A 7 -29.84 76.83 26.91
N ALA A 8 -29.11 75.72 26.88
CA ALA A 8 -28.56 75.08 28.08
C ALA A 8 -27.30 74.26 27.72
N ALA A 9 -26.24 74.41 28.51
CA ALA A 9 -25.07 73.54 28.50
C ALA A 9 -24.87 73.04 29.94
N VAL A 10 -24.65 71.73 30.12
CA VAL A 10 -24.33 71.13 31.42
C VAL A 10 -23.25 70.08 31.25
N THR A 11 -22.27 70.12 32.13
CA THR A 11 -21.08 69.26 32.22
C THR A 11 -21.46 67.84 32.67
N GLY A 12 -20.93 66.81 32.00
CA GLY A 12 -21.03 65.41 32.42
C GLY A 12 -19.74 64.91 33.07
N VAL A 13 -19.84 64.36 34.28
CA VAL A 13 -18.70 63.84 35.07
C VAL A 13 -18.29 62.45 34.58
N THR A 14 -17.00 62.21 34.40
CA THR A 14 -16.43 60.88 34.16
C THR A 14 -16.39 60.07 35.45
N LEU A 15 -17.06 58.92 35.46
CA LEU A 15 -16.99 57.95 36.56
C LEU A 15 -15.90 56.92 36.23
N ALA A 16 -14.90 56.79 37.10
CA ALA A 16 -13.91 55.72 36.99
C ALA A 16 -14.42 54.46 37.69
N LEU A 17 -14.53 53.35 36.96
CA LEU A 17 -14.78 52.02 37.52
C LEU A 17 -13.48 51.22 37.46
N ALA A 18 -12.97 50.82 38.63
CA ALA A 18 -11.84 49.92 38.72
C ALA A 18 -12.30 48.48 38.45
N SER A 19 -11.84 47.90 37.35
CA SER A 19 -12.04 46.48 37.05
C SER A 19 -11.07 45.63 37.88
N ILE A 20 -11.61 44.82 38.79
CA ILE A 20 -10.84 43.79 39.50
C ILE A 20 -10.55 42.68 38.48
N ALA A 21 -9.28 42.41 38.21
CA ALA A 21 -8.87 41.32 37.33
C ALA A 21 -8.91 39.99 38.10
N THR A 22 -9.85 39.12 37.74
CA THR A 22 -9.78 37.69 38.08
C THR A 22 -8.75 37.02 37.16
N PRO A 23 -7.79 36.24 37.70
CA PRO A 23 -6.91 35.44 36.84
C PRO A 23 -7.76 34.37 36.14
N ALA A 24 -7.74 34.37 34.81
CA ALA A 24 -8.28 33.25 34.06
C ALA A 24 -7.28 32.09 34.16
N LEU A 25 -7.75 30.93 34.60
CA LEU A 25 -7.07 29.67 34.34
C LEU A 25 -7.03 29.51 32.82
N MET A 26 -5.83 29.54 32.24
CA MET A 26 -5.64 29.15 30.85
C MET A 26 -5.70 27.63 30.82
N ASP A 27 -6.77 27.12 30.22
CA ASP A 27 -6.89 25.70 29.91
C ASP A 27 -5.72 25.30 29.00
N ALA A 28 -5.04 24.20 29.33
CA ALA A 28 -3.95 23.71 28.50
C ALA A 28 -4.57 23.18 27.20
N ALA A 29 -4.18 23.73 26.06
CA ALA A 29 -4.64 23.22 24.78
C ALA A 29 -4.03 21.83 24.57
N GLU A 30 -4.83 20.77 24.72
CA GLU A 30 -4.48 19.44 24.22
C GLU A 30 -4.05 19.59 22.75
N ALA A 31 -2.88 19.05 22.39
CA ALA A 31 -2.52 18.97 20.99
C ALA A 31 -3.52 18.03 20.31
N ALA A 32 -4.14 18.51 19.23
CA ALA A 32 -5.02 17.70 18.43
C ALA A 32 -4.21 16.58 17.77
N THR A 33 -4.35 15.35 18.27
CA THR A 33 -3.84 14.17 17.58
C THR A 33 -4.59 14.01 16.26
N VAL A 34 -3.84 13.91 15.16
CA VAL A 34 -4.40 13.65 13.83
C VAL A 34 -4.16 12.18 13.52
N SER A 35 -5.24 11.42 13.44
CA SER A 35 -5.26 10.06 12.92
C SER A 35 -5.64 10.09 11.45
N ILE A 36 -4.86 9.44 10.59
CA ILE A 36 -5.13 9.32 9.15
C ILE A 36 -5.18 7.86 8.74
N ASP A 37 -6.06 7.53 7.79
CA ASP A 37 -5.81 6.40 6.89
C ASP A 37 -5.06 6.97 5.67
N PRO A 38 -3.77 6.67 5.48
CA PRO A 38 -2.98 7.21 4.37
C PRO A 38 -3.36 6.61 3.01
N LEU A 39 -4.14 5.52 3.00
CA LEU A 39 -4.56 4.74 1.85
C LEU A 39 -6.06 4.90 1.51
N GLU A 40 -6.83 5.67 2.29
CA GLU A 40 -8.25 5.99 2.01
C GLU A 40 -8.45 6.50 0.56
N GLY A 41 -7.55 7.37 0.10
CA GLY A 41 -7.56 7.93 -1.26
C GLY A 41 -7.31 6.90 -2.38
N ALA A 42 -6.86 5.68 -2.05
CA ALA A 42 -6.62 4.61 -3.01
C ALA A 42 -7.89 3.82 -3.36
N LEU A 43 -9.03 4.16 -2.74
CA LEU A 43 -10.36 3.62 -3.08
C LEU A 43 -10.41 2.09 -3.15
N ASP A 44 -9.72 1.42 -2.21
CA ASP A 44 -9.67 -0.04 -2.10
C ASP A 44 -9.02 -0.76 -3.32
N PHE A 45 -8.22 -0.03 -4.11
CA PHE A 45 -7.39 -0.62 -5.15
C PHE A 45 -6.12 -1.29 -4.59
N ASN A 46 -5.81 -2.50 -5.06
CA ASN A 46 -4.63 -3.27 -4.63
C ASN A 46 -3.33 -2.61 -5.12
N ALA A 47 -3.36 -1.99 -6.29
CA ALA A 47 -2.37 -0.99 -6.70
C ALA A 47 -3.08 0.24 -7.26
N PHE A 48 -2.60 1.42 -6.87
CA PHE A 48 -3.16 2.70 -7.29
C PHE A 48 -1.99 3.61 -7.70
N ILE A 49 -1.87 3.83 -9.01
CA ILE A 49 -0.68 4.41 -9.66
C ILE A 49 -1.05 5.74 -10.34
N GLU A 50 -0.21 6.78 -10.22
CA GLU A 50 -0.52 8.12 -10.78
C GLU A 50 -0.39 8.16 -12.31
N GLY A 51 0.74 7.66 -12.80
CA GLY A 51 1.15 7.66 -14.20
C GLY A 51 0.94 6.29 -14.85
N ASN A 52 1.90 5.89 -15.68
CA ASN A 52 1.80 4.68 -16.48
C ASN A 52 2.02 3.41 -15.63
N THR A 53 1.37 2.33 -16.05
CA THR A 53 1.59 0.98 -15.49
C THR A 53 1.90 -0.02 -16.59
N TYR A 54 2.95 -0.81 -16.44
CA TYR A 54 3.34 -1.88 -17.37
C TYR A 54 3.16 -3.25 -16.71
N LEU A 55 2.44 -4.14 -17.40
CA LEU A 55 2.13 -5.50 -16.92
C LEU A 55 2.85 -6.54 -17.79
N ASP A 56 3.94 -7.07 -17.26
CA ASP A 56 4.83 -7.98 -17.96
C ASP A 56 4.53 -9.45 -17.65
N ASN A 57 4.50 -9.85 -16.38
CA ASN A 57 4.27 -11.23 -15.99
C ASN A 57 3.65 -11.33 -14.59
N THR A 58 3.10 -12.51 -14.27
CA THR A 58 2.53 -12.86 -12.95
C THR A 58 1.13 -12.27 -12.75
N GLU A 59 0.73 -11.84 -11.55
CA GLU A 59 -0.65 -11.44 -11.26
C GLU A 59 -0.85 -10.58 -10.01
N MET A 60 -2.06 -10.05 -9.91
CA MET A 60 -2.61 -9.31 -8.77
C MET A 60 -3.95 -9.91 -8.37
N GLU A 61 -4.10 -10.26 -7.09
CA GLU A 61 -5.33 -10.89 -6.59
C GLU A 61 -6.50 -9.90 -6.47
N GLY A 62 -6.20 -8.63 -6.25
CA GLY A 62 -7.14 -7.53 -6.18
C GLY A 62 -7.18 -6.66 -7.45
N PRO A 63 -7.91 -5.54 -7.40
CA PRO A 63 -8.09 -4.63 -8.54
C PRO A 63 -6.93 -3.63 -8.71
N LEU A 64 -6.76 -3.10 -9.93
CA LEU A 64 -5.73 -2.11 -10.31
C LEU A 64 -6.35 -0.78 -10.76
N ALA A 65 -5.81 0.34 -10.30
CA ALA A 65 -6.07 1.67 -10.85
C ALA A 65 -4.75 2.32 -11.31
N THR A 66 -4.73 2.85 -12.54
CA THR A 66 -3.59 3.59 -13.09
C THR A 66 -4.09 4.87 -13.75
N GLY A 67 -3.47 6.01 -13.46
CA GLY A 67 -3.92 7.31 -13.98
C GLY A 67 -3.40 7.64 -15.38
N GLY A 68 -2.24 7.11 -15.74
CA GLY A 68 -1.68 7.15 -17.10
C GLY A 68 -2.12 5.98 -17.98
N ASP A 69 -1.27 5.63 -18.94
CA ASP A 69 -1.51 4.53 -19.89
C ASP A 69 -1.20 3.17 -19.27
N LEU A 70 -1.97 2.14 -19.65
CA LEU A 70 -1.72 0.74 -19.29
C LEU A 70 -1.01 0.01 -20.43
N GLY A 71 0.27 -0.35 -20.24
CA GLY A 71 1.03 -1.19 -21.16
C GLY A 71 0.72 -2.67 -20.99
N VAL A 72 0.14 -3.28 -22.03
CA VAL A 72 -0.13 -4.73 -22.10
C VAL A 72 1.07 -5.44 -22.73
N VAL A 73 2.08 -5.74 -21.89
CA VAL A 73 3.39 -6.21 -22.35
C VAL A 73 3.44 -7.74 -22.48
N GLY A 74 3.20 -8.46 -21.39
CA GLY A 74 3.17 -9.92 -21.37
C GLY A 74 1.87 -10.47 -20.79
N TYR A 75 1.92 -11.63 -20.13
CA TYR A 75 0.73 -12.29 -19.60
C TYR A 75 0.52 -11.91 -18.15
N TYR A 76 -0.62 -11.30 -17.82
CA TYR A 76 -0.93 -10.84 -16.47
C TYR A 76 -2.38 -11.15 -16.08
N ASN A 77 -2.65 -11.54 -14.83
CA ASN A 77 -4.02 -11.59 -14.31
C ASN A 77 -4.26 -10.45 -13.30
N ILE A 78 -5.44 -9.84 -13.34
CA ILE A 78 -5.91 -8.86 -12.35
C ILE A 78 -7.19 -9.40 -11.71
N SER A 79 -7.36 -9.14 -10.42
CA SER A 79 -8.52 -9.54 -9.63
C SER A 79 -8.75 -11.06 -9.58
N LEU A 80 -7.70 -11.87 -9.34
CA LEU A 80 -7.88 -13.32 -9.19
C LEU A 80 -8.94 -13.68 -8.12
N HIS A 81 -8.90 -13.00 -6.98
CA HIS A 81 -9.79 -13.25 -5.84
C HIS A 81 -10.80 -12.13 -5.59
N SER A 82 -10.46 -10.86 -5.85
CA SER A 82 -11.33 -9.71 -5.58
C SER A 82 -11.36 -8.70 -6.73
N ALA A 83 -12.57 -8.35 -7.17
CA ALA A 83 -12.81 -7.23 -8.09
C ALA A 83 -12.82 -5.84 -7.38
N GLY A 84 -12.59 -5.80 -6.07
CA GLY A 84 -12.67 -4.59 -5.25
C GLY A 84 -14.09 -4.09 -5.00
N THR A 85 -14.20 -2.88 -4.46
CA THR A 85 -15.47 -2.22 -4.13
C THR A 85 -15.81 -1.00 -5.00
N PHE A 86 -14.89 -0.49 -5.83
CA PHE A 86 -15.12 0.69 -6.65
C PHE A 86 -16.11 0.42 -7.80
N VAL A 87 -17.25 1.13 -7.82
CA VAL A 87 -18.32 0.98 -8.82
C VAL A 87 -18.60 2.32 -9.50
N ASP A 88 -18.50 2.38 -10.84
CA ASP A 88 -19.15 3.43 -11.62
C ASP A 88 -20.66 3.31 -11.43
N GLY A 89 -21.32 4.33 -10.88
CA GLY A 89 -22.71 4.25 -10.40
C GLY A 89 -23.79 3.91 -11.45
N ALA A 90 -23.42 3.76 -12.72
CA ALA A 90 -24.29 3.21 -13.78
C ALA A 90 -24.20 1.67 -13.93
N ASP A 91 -23.16 1.03 -13.38
CA ASP A 91 -22.86 -0.38 -13.55
C ASP A 91 -23.42 -1.27 -12.42
N ALA A 92 -23.51 -2.57 -12.71
CA ALA A 92 -23.96 -3.59 -11.77
C ALA A 92 -22.81 -4.31 -11.04
N ARG A 93 -21.56 -3.92 -11.27
CA ARG A 93 -20.34 -4.63 -10.81
C ARG A 93 -19.19 -3.68 -10.50
N PRO A 94 -18.27 -4.05 -9.60
CA PRO A 94 -17.02 -3.33 -9.38
C PRO A 94 -16.15 -3.27 -10.65
N SER A 95 -15.36 -2.21 -10.76
CA SER A 95 -14.32 -2.08 -11.79
C SER A 95 -13.01 -2.63 -11.25
N ALA A 96 -12.67 -3.85 -11.67
CA ALA A 96 -11.42 -4.52 -11.36
C ALA A 96 -10.20 -3.83 -11.98
N LEU A 97 -10.41 -3.06 -13.05
CA LEU A 97 -9.37 -2.25 -13.68
C LEU A 97 -9.92 -0.85 -14.04
N VAL A 98 -9.21 0.19 -13.62
CA VAL A 98 -9.44 1.58 -14.04
C VAL A 98 -8.16 2.14 -14.65
N VAL A 99 -8.25 2.62 -15.90
CA VAL A 99 -7.17 3.27 -16.63
C VAL A 99 -7.59 4.71 -16.94
N GLY A 100 -6.86 5.70 -16.43
CA GLY A 100 -7.11 7.13 -16.65
C GLY A 100 -6.65 7.60 -18.03
N GLY A 101 -5.57 7.02 -18.55
CA GLY A 101 -5.10 7.17 -19.93
C GLY A 101 -5.75 6.17 -20.88
N GLY A 102 -4.96 5.69 -21.85
CA GLY A 102 -5.33 4.66 -22.82
C GLY A 102 -4.66 3.31 -22.57
N ILE A 103 -4.91 2.36 -23.48
CA ILE A 103 -4.24 1.05 -23.48
C ILE A 103 -3.11 1.07 -24.51
N ASP A 104 -1.88 0.84 -24.06
CA ASP A 104 -0.72 0.71 -24.93
C ASP A 104 -0.50 -0.76 -25.33
N PHE A 105 -0.53 -0.97 -26.64
CA PHE A 105 -0.36 -2.25 -27.32
C PHE A 105 0.96 -2.32 -28.13
N THR A 106 1.88 -1.37 -27.93
CA THR A 106 3.05 -1.17 -28.81
C THR A 106 4.36 -1.78 -28.33
N ASP A 107 4.39 -2.42 -27.16
CA ASP A 107 5.56 -3.16 -26.67
C ASP A 107 5.95 -4.31 -27.64
N PRO A 108 7.25 -4.56 -27.87
CA PRO A 108 7.73 -5.58 -28.82
C PRO A 108 7.27 -7.03 -28.57
N LEU A 109 6.66 -7.39 -27.43
CA LEU A 109 6.23 -8.76 -27.16
C LEU A 109 4.89 -9.12 -27.85
N PRO A 110 4.86 -10.01 -28.85
CA PRO A 110 3.67 -10.28 -29.68
C PRO A 110 2.66 -11.23 -29.01
N TRP A 111 2.62 -11.26 -27.67
CA TRP A 111 1.81 -12.17 -26.87
C TRP A 111 1.22 -11.55 -25.60
N GLY A 112 1.29 -10.21 -25.43
CA GLY A 112 0.70 -9.49 -24.31
C GLY A 112 -0.79 -9.78 -24.11
N GLN A 113 -1.19 -10.19 -22.91
CA GLN A 113 -2.58 -10.47 -22.56
C GLN A 113 -2.82 -10.19 -21.07
N THR A 114 -3.61 -9.15 -20.78
CA THR A 114 -4.11 -8.88 -19.42
C THR A 114 -5.50 -9.50 -19.25
N ASN A 115 -5.67 -10.37 -18.27
CA ASN A 115 -6.95 -11.01 -17.96
C ASN A 115 -7.61 -10.34 -16.75
N ILE A 116 -8.86 -9.93 -16.89
CA ILE A 116 -9.66 -9.36 -15.81
C ILE A 116 -10.56 -10.46 -15.25
N LEU A 117 -10.23 -10.90 -14.04
CA LEU A 117 -10.87 -12.01 -13.34
C LEU A 117 -11.93 -11.48 -12.34
N ALA A 118 -12.31 -12.31 -11.35
CA ALA A 118 -13.41 -12.07 -10.39
C ALA A 118 -14.70 -11.46 -10.98
N ASP A 119 -15.00 -11.75 -12.24
CA ASP A 119 -16.19 -11.26 -12.95
C ASP A 119 -16.28 -9.70 -13.04
N GLY A 120 -15.16 -9.00 -12.84
CA GLY A 120 -15.04 -7.55 -12.73
C GLY A 120 -15.07 -6.78 -14.04
N TYR A 121 -15.32 -5.47 -13.97
CA TYR A 121 -15.41 -4.56 -15.10
C TYR A 121 -14.15 -3.73 -15.32
N VAL A 122 -14.02 -3.16 -16.52
CA VAL A 122 -12.95 -2.24 -16.93
C VAL A 122 -13.49 -0.83 -17.14
N LYS A 123 -12.65 0.17 -16.86
CA LYS A 123 -12.84 1.58 -17.24
C LYS A 123 -11.59 2.10 -17.93
N VAL A 124 -11.76 2.88 -19.01
CA VAL A 124 -10.65 3.50 -19.76
C VAL A 124 -10.99 4.95 -20.09
N GLY A 125 -10.07 5.88 -19.81
CA GLY A 125 -10.20 7.31 -20.07
C GLY A 125 -10.07 7.67 -21.55
N ASP A 126 -9.07 7.13 -22.25
CA ASP A 126 -8.88 7.31 -23.70
C ASP A 126 -8.98 5.97 -24.45
N LEU A 127 -9.88 5.91 -25.44
CA LEU A 127 -10.03 4.75 -26.34
C LEU A 127 -9.28 4.94 -27.67
N SER A 128 -8.46 5.98 -27.81
CA SER A 128 -7.63 6.20 -28.99
C SER A 128 -6.73 4.98 -29.24
N GLY A 129 -6.89 4.34 -30.41
CA GLY A 129 -6.15 3.13 -30.76
C GLY A 129 -6.70 1.82 -30.16
N THR A 130 -7.83 1.85 -29.44
CA THR A 130 -8.47 0.67 -28.84
C THR A 130 -9.88 0.44 -29.39
N ASP A 131 -10.16 -0.76 -29.92
CA ASP A 131 -11.51 -1.23 -30.21
C ASP A 131 -12.03 -2.09 -29.04
N ILE A 132 -13.29 -1.87 -28.64
CA ILE A 132 -14.00 -2.69 -27.65
C ILE A 132 -14.90 -3.67 -28.39
N LEU A 133 -14.67 -4.96 -28.22
CA LEU A 133 -15.37 -6.03 -28.92
C LEU A 133 -16.14 -6.91 -27.92
N ASP A 134 -17.47 -6.88 -28.00
CA ASP A 134 -18.39 -7.75 -27.25
C ASP A 134 -19.21 -8.69 -28.18
N THR A 135 -18.81 -8.72 -29.46
CA THR A 135 -19.29 -9.66 -30.48
C THR A 135 -18.13 -10.19 -31.32
N ASP A 136 -18.18 -11.47 -31.71
CA ASP A 136 -17.19 -12.09 -32.58
C ASP A 136 -17.39 -11.76 -34.07
N GLN A 137 -16.50 -12.31 -34.93
CA GLN A 137 -16.57 -12.14 -36.38
C GLN A 137 -17.81 -12.77 -37.04
N ASN A 138 -18.55 -13.62 -36.31
CA ASN A 138 -19.80 -14.25 -36.73
C ASN A 138 -21.04 -13.50 -36.21
N ASN A 139 -20.84 -12.35 -35.55
CA ASN A 139 -21.89 -11.57 -34.86
C ASN A 139 -22.52 -12.32 -33.67
N ALA A 140 -21.82 -13.31 -33.11
CA ALA A 140 -22.21 -13.97 -31.86
C ALA A 140 -21.79 -13.11 -30.66
N ALA A 141 -22.62 -13.09 -29.62
CA ALA A 141 -22.28 -12.44 -28.36
C ALA A 141 -21.16 -13.20 -27.65
N VAL A 142 -20.14 -12.48 -27.17
CA VAL A 142 -18.97 -13.03 -26.47
C VAL A 142 -18.64 -12.18 -25.24
N ASN A 143 -17.69 -12.64 -24.42
CA ASN A 143 -17.11 -11.81 -23.37
C ASN A 143 -16.37 -10.62 -23.99
N THR A 144 -16.18 -9.56 -23.23
CA THR A 144 -15.63 -8.33 -23.79
C THR A 144 -14.10 -8.39 -23.86
N GLN A 145 -13.54 -7.95 -24.99
CA GLN A 145 -12.10 -7.77 -25.19
C GLN A 145 -11.82 -6.33 -25.64
N LEU A 146 -10.72 -5.76 -25.18
CA LEU A 146 -10.14 -4.52 -25.69
C LEU A 146 -8.91 -4.90 -26.53
N VAL A 147 -8.92 -4.52 -27.80
CA VAL A 147 -7.90 -4.92 -28.78
C VAL A 147 -7.38 -3.68 -29.54
N PRO A 148 -6.22 -3.76 -30.23
CA PRO A 148 -5.77 -2.69 -31.11
C PRO A 148 -6.82 -2.32 -32.16
N ALA A 149 -7.04 -1.03 -32.39
CA ALA A 149 -8.10 -0.55 -33.28
C ALA A 149 -7.94 -1.05 -34.73
N GLY A 150 -9.06 -1.44 -35.34
CA GLY A 150 -9.12 -2.06 -36.66
C GLY A 150 -8.79 -3.55 -36.70
N THR A 151 -8.59 -4.20 -35.54
CA THR A 151 -8.35 -5.64 -35.44
C THR A 151 -9.61 -6.42 -35.03
N ALA A 152 -9.51 -7.74 -34.92
CA ALA A 152 -10.66 -8.61 -34.71
C ALA A 152 -10.65 -9.27 -33.32
N TYR A 153 -11.78 -9.85 -32.92
CA TYR A 153 -11.89 -10.58 -31.66
C TYR A 153 -10.84 -11.73 -31.59
N ASN A 154 -10.26 -11.95 -30.41
CA ASN A 154 -9.08 -12.78 -30.15
C ASN A 154 -7.75 -12.29 -30.78
N THR A 155 -7.66 -11.03 -31.22
CA THR A 155 -6.34 -10.43 -31.51
C THR A 155 -5.47 -10.40 -30.24
N ILE A 156 -4.17 -10.35 -30.45
CA ILE A 156 -3.11 -10.21 -29.45
C ILE A 156 -2.21 -9.06 -29.93
N PRO A 157 -1.76 -8.14 -29.04
CA PRO A 157 -2.09 -8.10 -27.62
C PRO A 157 -3.55 -7.70 -27.33
N ARG A 158 -4.03 -7.95 -26.11
CA ARG A 158 -5.40 -7.54 -25.67
C ARG A 158 -5.57 -7.46 -24.15
N VAL A 159 -6.62 -6.76 -23.71
CA VAL A 159 -7.24 -6.98 -22.38
C VAL A 159 -8.48 -7.85 -22.58
N GLU A 160 -8.67 -8.88 -21.75
CA GLU A 160 -9.79 -9.84 -21.84
C GLU A 160 -10.54 -9.94 -20.51
N LEU A 161 -11.86 -9.77 -20.54
CA LEU A 161 -12.72 -9.95 -19.37
C LEU A 161 -13.31 -11.37 -19.33
N ARG A 162 -13.57 -11.91 -18.14
CA ARG A 162 -14.37 -13.15 -17.98
C ARG A 162 -15.86 -12.97 -18.22
N VAL A 163 -16.30 -11.73 -18.51
CA VAL A 163 -17.71 -11.34 -18.64
C VAL A 163 -17.95 -10.48 -19.88
N ARG A 164 -19.20 -10.43 -20.35
CA ARG A 164 -19.65 -9.44 -21.31
C ARG A 164 -20.04 -8.14 -20.62
N GLN A 165 -19.12 -7.19 -20.57
CA GLN A 165 -19.41 -5.80 -20.20
C GLN A 165 -19.88 -5.00 -21.44
N PRO A 166 -20.97 -4.23 -21.37
CA PRO A 166 -21.41 -3.39 -22.48
C PRO A 166 -20.34 -2.37 -22.88
N ALA A 167 -20.03 -2.23 -24.17
CA ALA A 167 -18.94 -1.34 -24.63
C ALA A 167 -19.10 0.13 -24.14
N ALA A 168 -20.33 0.64 -24.07
CA ALA A 168 -20.63 1.99 -23.57
C ALA A 168 -20.41 2.19 -22.05
N SER A 169 -20.17 1.11 -21.29
CA SER A 169 -19.78 1.16 -19.87
C SER A 169 -18.26 1.29 -19.69
N ILE A 170 -17.45 0.93 -20.69
CA ILE A 170 -15.98 0.89 -20.56
C ILE A 170 -15.35 2.28 -20.70
N GLY A 171 -15.65 3.03 -21.77
CA GLY A 171 -14.92 4.26 -22.07
C GLY A 171 -15.54 5.11 -23.19
N PRO A 172 -15.05 6.34 -23.40
CA PRO A 172 -14.10 7.06 -22.55
C PRO A 172 -14.73 7.46 -21.21
N LYS A 173 -13.99 7.32 -20.10
CA LYS A 173 -14.45 7.47 -18.72
C LYS A 173 -13.40 8.15 -17.83
N ASP A 174 -13.69 9.36 -17.38
CA ASP A 174 -12.92 10.09 -16.38
C ASP A 174 -13.64 9.97 -15.02
N LEU A 175 -13.11 9.16 -14.10
CA LEU A 175 -13.78 8.76 -12.86
C LEU A 175 -13.00 9.04 -11.57
N ILE A 176 -11.67 9.21 -11.65
CA ILE A 176 -10.77 9.32 -10.51
C ILE A 176 -9.80 10.47 -10.79
N ASP A 177 -9.77 11.48 -9.91
CA ASP A 177 -8.78 12.56 -9.98
C ASP A 177 -7.47 12.09 -9.34
N PHE A 178 -6.67 11.34 -10.12
CA PHE A 178 -5.39 10.81 -9.68
C PHE A 178 -4.43 11.92 -9.21
N GLY A 179 -4.44 13.09 -9.87
CA GLY A 179 -3.57 14.21 -9.48
C GLY A 179 -3.94 14.80 -8.11
N ALA A 180 -5.24 14.91 -7.79
CA ALA A 180 -5.68 15.29 -6.46
C ALA A 180 -5.35 14.21 -5.42
N ALA A 181 -5.57 12.93 -5.72
CA ALA A 181 -5.25 11.82 -4.83
C ALA A 181 -3.74 11.77 -4.50
N PHE A 182 -2.87 11.87 -5.50
CA PHE A 182 -1.42 11.86 -5.31
C PHE A 182 -0.86 13.15 -4.72
N THR A 183 -1.56 14.28 -4.81
CA THR A 183 -1.24 15.46 -3.98
C THR A 183 -1.39 15.11 -2.50
N VAL A 184 -2.52 14.50 -2.11
CA VAL A 184 -2.76 14.06 -0.73
C VAL A 184 -1.80 12.94 -0.30
N PHE A 185 -1.50 11.97 -1.16
CA PHE A 185 -0.55 10.90 -0.80
C PHE A 185 0.87 11.43 -0.53
N ARG A 186 1.33 12.45 -1.26
CA ARG A 186 2.63 13.08 -1.03
C ARG A 186 2.65 13.87 0.28
N GLU A 187 1.60 14.64 0.55
CA GLU A 187 1.43 15.34 1.83
C GLU A 187 1.40 14.36 3.01
N ASN A 188 0.71 13.22 2.87
CA ASN A 188 0.70 12.14 3.84
C ASN A 188 2.08 11.48 4.00
N ALA A 189 2.80 11.20 2.91
CA ALA A 189 4.14 10.58 2.96
C ALA A 189 5.15 11.45 3.72
N ASP A 190 5.14 12.77 3.48
CA ASP A 190 5.97 13.75 4.17
C ASP A 190 5.54 13.91 5.65
N ALA A 191 4.25 13.92 5.93
CA ALA A 191 3.74 13.96 7.30
C ALA A 191 4.16 12.71 8.08
N LEU A 192 3.97 11.52 7.52
CA LEU A 192 4.36 10.24 8.10
C LEU A 192 5.88 10.15 8.32
N ALA A 193 6.68 10.63 7.38
CA ALA A 193 8.14 10.69 7.51
C ALA A 193 8.62 11.64 8.61
N SER A 194 7.77 12.55 9.09
CA SER A 194 8.07 13.47 10.20
C SER A 194 7.65 12.93 11.59
N CYS A 195 6.99 11.77 11.64
CA CYS A 195 6.49 11.20 12.88
C CYS A 195 7.65 10.63 13.72
N PRO A 196 7.77 10.97 15.02
CA PRO A 196 8.87 10.51 15.85
C PRO A 196 8.93 8.98 15.93
N ALA A 197 10.12 8.39 15.82
CA ALA A 197 10.34 6.98 16.10
C ALA A 197 9.89 6.61 17.52
N THR A 198 9.10 5.55 17.66
CA THR A 198 8.59 5.06 18.95
C THR A 198 9.10 3.66 19.29
N VAL A 199 9.62 2.90 18.32
CA VAL A 199 10.18 1.56 18.54
C VAL A 199 11.65 1.48 18.06
N PRO A 200 12.62 1.22 18.96
CA PRO A 200 14.03 1.05 18.59
C PRO A 200 14.32 -0.38 18.10
N MET A 201 15.26 -0.49 17.17
CA MET A 201 15.83 -1.77 16.75
C MET A 201 16.72 -2.36 17.83
N HIS A 202 16.68 -3.68 18.00
CA HIS A 202 17.60 -4.42 18.87
C HIS A 202 18.25 -5.59 18.14
N ASP A 203 19.48 -5.95 18.51
CA ASP A 203 20.13 -7.17 18.02
C ASP A 203 19.61 -8.44 18.73
N ALA A 204 20.11 -9.62 18.32
CA ALA A 204 19.78 -10.89 18.95
C ALA A 204 20.17 -11.00 20.45
N ASN A 205 21.06 -10.14 20.94
CA ASN A 205 21.48 -10.04 22.34
C ASN A 205 20.68 -8.99 23.14
N GLY A 206 19.74 -8.29 22.51
CA GLY A 206 18.98 -7.19 23.13
C GLY A 206 19.78 -5.90 23.31
N GLN A 207 20.86 -5.69 22.55
CA GLN A 207 21.51 -4.38 22.44
C GLN A 207 20.78 -3.53 21.41
N VAL A 208 20.61 -2.23 21.69
CA VAL A 208 20.05 -1.28 20.70
C VAL A 208 20.97 -1.20 19.48
N VAL A 209 20.36 -1.14 18.30
CA VAL A 209 21.03 -0.86 17.02
C VAL A 209 20.48 0.45 16.52
N GLU A 210 21.33 1.45 16.33
CA GLU A 210 20.89 2.75 15.83
C GLU A 210 20.59 2.70 14.32
N LYS A 211 19.77 3.64 13.83
CA LYS A 211 19.52 3.81 12.40
C LYS A 211 20.84 4.08 11.65
N GLY A 212 21.10 3.32 10.59
CA GLY A 212 22.34 3.34 9.83
C GLY A 212 23.48 2.48 10.40
N GLU A 213 23.24 1.71 11.47
CA GLU A 213 24.23 0.82 12.08
C GLU A 213 23.90 -0.69 11.94
N VAL A 214 22.84 -1.06 11.21
CA VAL A 214 22.54 -2.48 10.95
C VAL A 214 23.65 -3.09 10.09
N SER A 215 24.32 -4.09 10.64
CA SER A 215 25.40 -4.85 9.99
C SER A 215 24.84 -5.91 9.04
N GLY A 216 25.58 -6.23 7.98
CA GLY A 216 25.12 -7.21 6.98
C GLY A 216 24.75 -8.58 7.55
N GLN A 217 23.54 -9.03 7.23
CA GLN A 217 22.86 -10.24 7.72
C GLN A 217 22.61 -10.26 9.24
N GLN A 218 22.42 -9.08 9.86
CA GLN A 218 22.11 -8.97 11.29
C GLN A 218 20.64 -9.22 11.57
N GLN A 219 20.35 -10.05 12.57
CA GLN A 219 18.99 -10.17 13.12
C GLN A 219 18.60 -8.88 13.85
N ILE A 220 17.48 -8.30 13.45
CA ILE A 220 16.86 -7.14 14.08
C ILE A 220 15.55 -7.54 14.75
N ARG A 221 15.35 -7.08 15.98
CA ARG A 221 14.17 -7.31 16.80
C ARG A 221 13.48 -5.99 17.11
N VAL A 222 12.16 -5.95 16.89
CA VAL A 222 11.32 -4.79 17.16
C VAL A 222 10.16 -5.23 18.06
N THR A 223 10.04 -4.62 19.24
CA THR A 223 8.95 -4.88 20.18
C THR A 223 7.93 -3.76 20.07
N LEU A 224 6.70 -4.09 19.66
CA LEU A 224 5.61 -3.13 19.53
C LEU A 224 4.92 -2.88 20.87
N GLU A 225 4.46 -1.65 21.09
CA GLU A 225 3.57 -1.28 22.19
C GLU A 225 2.12 -1.31 21.72
N ALA A 226 1.27 -2.06 22.42
CA ALA A 226 -0.13 -2.24 22.04
C ALA A 226 -0.98 -0.99 22.30
N GLY A 227 -1.92 -0.70 21.39
CA GLY A 227 -2.86 0.41 21.55
C GLY A 227 -2.41 1.76 20.99
N ARG A 228 -1.27 1.81 20.28
CA ARG A 228 -0.74 3.02 19.62
C ARG A 228 -0.16 2.72 18.24
N THR A 229 0.09 3.78 17.47
CA THR A 229 0.93 3.69 16.27
C THR A 229 2.39 3.50 16.67
N ASN A 230 2.99 2.43 16.17
CA ASN A 230 4.41 2.14 16.35
C ASN A 230 5.16 2.68 15.13
N VAL A 231 6.23 3.45 15.35
CA VAL A 231 7.02 4.08 14.30
C VAL A 231 8.44 3.56 14.37
N LEU A 232 8.83 2.81 13.34
CA LEU A 232 10.19 2.33 13.12
C LEU A 232 10.86 3.22 12.07
N GLU A 233 12.07 3.71 12.36
CA GLU A 233 12.91 4.39 11.38
C GLU A 233 14.10 3.52 10.95
N VAL A 234 14.33 3.45 9.64
CA VAL A 234 15.43 2.68 9.02
C VAL A 234 15.98 3.46 7.83
N THR A 235 17.22 3.17 7.44
CA THR A 235 17.73 3.51 6.10
C THR A 235 17.48 2.37 5.12
N GLY A 236 17.54 2.65 3.81
CA GLY A 236 17.56 1.59 2.80
C GLY A 236 18.77 0.64 2.94
N GLU A 237 19.91 1.13 3.43
CA GLU A 237 21.07 0.29 3.74
C GLU A 237 20.77 -0.65 4.92
N ASP A 238 20.09 -0.16 5.97
CA ASP A 238 19.67 -1.03 7.09
C ASP A 238 18.79 -2.17 6.62
N LEU A 239 17.77 -1.88 5.80
CA LEU A 239 16.85 -2.90 5.27
C LEU A 239 17.58 -4.00 4.48
N ASN A 240 18.51 -3.63 3.60
CA ASN A 240 19.30 -4.59 2.83
C ASN A 240 20.36 -5.32 3.68
N ASN A 241 20.72 -4.77 4.84
CA ASN A 241 21.63 -5.40 5.80
C ASN A 241 20.90 -6.32 6.81
N MET A 242 19.58 -6.22 6.98
CA MET A 242 18.84 -7.14 7.86
C MET A 242 18.95 -8.59 7.36
N GLY A 243 19.23 -9.51 8.30
CA GLY A 243 19.11 -10.95 8.07
C GLY A 243 17.69 -11.45 8.27
N ASP A 244 16.98 -10.85 9.24
CA ASP A 244 15.57 -11.05 9.56
C ASP A 244 15.06 -9.88 10.43
N LEU A 245 13.77 -9.54 10.28
CA LEU A 245 13.05 -8.58 11.10
C LEU A 245 12.04 -9.32 11.98
N VAL A 246 12.29 -9.35 13.29
CA VAL A 246 11.60 -10.22 14.24
C VAL A 246 10.74 -9.43 15.22
N PHE A 247 9.48 -9.83 15.34
CA PHE A 247 8.49 -9.27 16.27
C PHE A 247 8.22 -10.29 17.40
N PRO A 248 8.91 -10.21 18.54
CA PRO A 248 8.98 -11.32 19.50
C PRO A 248 7.77 -11.44 20.43
N THR A 249 6.85 -10.46 20.43
CA THR A 249 5.75 -10.39 21.40
C THR A 249 4.45 -9.85 20.79
N VAL A 250 4.28 -8.53 20.75
CA VAL A 250 3.10 -7.86 20.18
C VAL A 250 3.28 -7.75 18.67
N LEU A 251 2.25 -8.16 17.92
CA LEU A 251 2.23 -8.12 16.46
C LEU A 251 1.36 -6.96 15.93
N PRO A 252 1.58 -6.52 14.68
CA PRO A 252 0.74 -5.53 14.02
C PRO A 252 -0.75 -5.92 14.04
N SER A 253 -1.60 -4.93 14.32
CA SER A 253 -3.06 -5.08 14.35
C SER A 253 -3.75 -3.73 14.16
N ALA A 254 -5.07 -3.70 13.95
CA ALA A 254 -5.82 -2.44 13.80
C ALA A 254 -5.65 -1.45 14.98
N SER A 255 -5.39 -1.97 16.20
CA SER A 255 -5.09 -1.15 17.39
C SER A 255 -3.59 -1.02 17.68
N THR A 256 -2.73 -1.68 16.91
CA THR A 256 -1.26 -1.64 17.04
C THR A 256 -0.63 -1.56 15.65
N PRO A 257 -0.92 -0.53 14.84
CA PRO A 257 -0.37 -0.44 13.50
C PRO A 257 1.12 -0.07 13.54
N LEU A 258 1.85 -0.50 12.52
CA LEU A 258 3.28 -0.28 12.36
C LEU A 258 3.55 0.56 11.10
N LEU A 259 4.06 1.77 11.34
CA LEU A 259 4.66 2.64 10.32
C LEU A 259 6.16 2.36 10.26
N ILE A 260 6.68 2.09 9.07
CA ILE A 260 8.11 1.92 8.81
C ILE A 260 8.54 3.02 7.86
N ASN A 261 9.23 4.04 8.40
CA ASN A 261 9.76 5.16 7.64
C ASN A 261 11.14 4.80 7.07
N VAL A 262 11.23 4.72 5.74
CA VAL A 262 12.45 4.28 5.03
C VAL A 262 13.19 5.48 4.43
N ASP A 263 14.41 5.70 4.92
CA ASP A 263 15.31 6.75 4.47
C ASP A 263 16.21 6.26 3.32
N THR A 264 15.86 6.63 2.09
CA THR A 264 16.57 6.29 0.86
C THR A 264 17.62 7.33 0.46
N SER A 265 17.88 8.34 1.31
CA SER A 265 18.83 9.41 0.99
C SER A 265 20.28 8.92 0.79
N GLY A 266 20.65 7.81 1.45
CA GLY A 266 21.95 7.15 1.28
C GLY A 266 22.20 6.62 -0.14
N THR A 267 21.16 6.26 -0.88
CA THR A 267 21.24 5.86 -2.31
C THR A 267 20.82 6.99 -3.26
N GLY A 268 20.55 8.20 -2.74
CA GLY A 268 20.11 9.34 -3.52
C GLY A 268 18.66 9.26 -4.01
N GLY A 269 17.83 8.43 -3.37
CA GLY A 269 16.42 8.23 -3.74
C GLY A 269 16.17 7.14 -4.79
N ASP A 270 17.22 6.47 -5.28
CA ASP A 270 17.14 5.29 -6.15
C ASP A 270 17.46 4.06 -5.29
N PHE A 271 16.43 3.31 -4.85
CA PHE A 271 16.59 2.22 -3.90
C PHE A 271 16.24 0.86 -4.52
N SER A 272 17.20 -0.05 -4.52
CA SER A 272 16.98 -1.46 -4.85
C SER A 272 16.90 -2.26 -3.55
N TRP A 273 15.72 -2.78 -3.26
CA TRP A 273 15.39 -3.46 -2.01
C TRP A 273 15.52 -4.98 -2.17
N THR A 274 16.25 -5.60 -1.25
CA THR A 274 16.18 -7.03 -0.98
C THR A 274 15.46 -7.25 0.35
N THR A 275 14.25 -7.80 0.31
CA THR A 275 13.38 -7.92 1.48
C THR A 275 13.90 -8.98 2.44
N ALA A 276 14.10 -8.62 3.72
CA ALA A 276 14.43 -9.58 4.77
C ALA A 276 13.17 -10.30 5.29
N PRO A 277 13.25 -11.57 5.72
CA PRO A 277 12.13 -12.28 6.34
C PRO A 277 11.52 -11.52 7.52
N GLN A 278 10.20 -11.39 7.55
CA GLN A 278 9.47 -10.72 8.65
C GLN A 278 8.77 -11.78 9.52
N SER A 279 9.25 -12.02 10.74
CA SER A 279 8.79 -13.14 11.57
C SER A 279 8.11 -12.70 12.87
N PRO A 280 6.96 -13.25 13.27
CA PRO A 280 6.14 -14.28 12.62
C PRO A 280 5.01 -13.65 11.77
N ILE A 281 5.32 -12.65 10.94
CA ILE A 281 4.33 -11.89 10.18
C ILE A 281 3.78 -12.75 9.04
N SER A 282 2.55 -12.44 8.63
CA SER A 282 1.82 -13.03 7.53
C SER A 282 0.68 -12.09 7.11
N GLY A 283 -0.10 -12.45 6.08
CA GLY A 283 -1.32 -11.73 5.67
C GLY A 283 -2.33 -11.41 6.79
N ASP A 284 -2.33 -12.13 7.92
CA ASP A 284 -3.15 -11.78 9.10
C ASP A 284 -2.69 -10.44 9.77
N GLN A 285 -1.45 -10.02 9.56
CA GLN A 285 -0.83 -8.81 10.11
C GLN A 285 -0.59 -7.73 9.04
N ALA A 286 -0.41 -8.15 7.78
CA ALA A 286 -0.03 -7.27 6.67
C ALA A 286 -0.94 -6.04 6.46
N PRO A 287 -2.29 -6.11 6.61
CA PRO A 287 -3.19 -4.94 6.61
C PRO A 287 -2.86 -3.82 7.60
N TYR A 288 -1.98 -4.06 8.57
CA TYR A 288 -1.65 -3.12 9.65
C TYR A 288 -0.19 -2.64 9.61
N MET A 289 0.53 -2.94 8.52
CA MET A 289 1.91 -2.52 8.25
C MET A 289 1.96 -1.59 7.04
N LEU A 290 2.71 -0.49 7.17
CA LEU A 290 2.93 0.48 6.09
C LEU A 290 4.43 0.78 5.93
N TRP A 291 4.96 0.47 4.75
CA TRP A 291 6.32 0.82 4.33
C TRP A 291 6.30 2.18 3.65
N ASN A 292 6.56 3.26 4.41
CA ASN A 292 6.58 4.63 3.91
C ASN A 292 7.94 4.98 3.30
N PHE A 293 8.00 4.93 1.97
CA PHE A 293 9.09 5.47 1.17
C PHE A 293 8.76 6.93 0.86
N GLY A 294 9.14 7.83 1.78
CA GLY A 294 8.84 9.26 1.69
C GLY A 294 9.29 9.94 0.40
N THR A 295 8.85 11.18 0.16
CA THR A 295 8.96 11.87 -1.16
C THR A 295 10.37 12.02 -1.74
N GLY A 296 11.42 11.81 -0.96
CA GLY A 296 12.80 11.70 -1.43
C GLY A 296 13.12 10.42 -2.22
N THR A 297 12.25 9.39 -2.17
CA THR A 297 12.39 8.17 -2.97
C THR A 297 11.81 8.40 -4.37
N THR A 298 12.68 8.38 -5.38
CA THR A 298 12.35 8.62 -6.79
C THR A 298 12.32 7.35 -7.63
N ALA A 299 12.99 6.29 -7.19
CA ALA A 299 12.87 4.96 -7.77
C ALA A 299 12.93 3.90 -6.67
N LEU A 300 12.08 2.88 -6.78
CA LEU A 300 12.00 1.75 -5.86
C LEU A 300 11.94 0.46 -6.66
N THR A 301 13.03 -0.31 -6.65
CA THR A 301 13.07 -1.64 -7.25
C THR A 301 12.96 -2.71 -6.17
N LEU A 302 11.85 -3.45 -6.13
CA LEU A 302 11.75 -4.69 -5.37
C LEU A 302 12.51 -5.77 -6.15
N ALA A 303 13.71 -6.12 -5.68
CA ALA A 303 14.71 -6.80 -6.51
C ALA A 303 14.83 -8.31 -6.23
N ALA A 304 14.66 -8.69 -4.96
CA ALA A 304 14.75 -10.06 -4.45
C ALA A 304 14.29 -10.06 -2.98
N GLY A 305 14.35 -11.22 -2.33
CA GLY A 305 14.23 -11.35 -0.88
C GLY A 305 13.18 -12.38 -0.48
N ASP A 306 12.55 -12.13 0.66
CA ASP A 306 11.32 -12.77 1.09
C ASP A 306 10.08 -11.98 0.59
N THR A 307 8.89 -12.42 0.96
CA THR A 307 7.63 -11.69 0.76
C THR A 307 7.65 -10.34 1.50
N VAL A 308 7.06 -9.29 0.91
CA VAL A 308 6.81 -8.01 1.58
C VAL A 308 5.47 -8.08 2.31
N GLU A 309 5.50 -8.04 3.64
CA GLU A 309 4.30 -8.02 4.46
C GLU A 309 3.85 -6.57 4.69
N GLY A 310 2.71 -6.20 4.10
CA GLY A 310 2.09 -4.88 4.26
C GLY A 310 2.26 -3.95 3.07
N SER A 311 1.64 -2.78 3.18
CA SER A 311 1.45 -1.88 2.03
C SER A 311 2.70 -1.05 1.73
N ILE A 312 3.09 -1.01 0.45
CA ILE A 312 4.20 -0.20 -0.08
C ILE A 312 3.67 1.19 -0.46
N TYR A 313 4.19 2.22 0.20
CA TYR A 313 3.73 3.59 0.05
C TYR A 313 4.87 4.48 -0.46
N ALA A 314 4.93 4.67 -1.79
CA ALA A 314 6.03 5.33 -2.49
C ALA A 314 5.54 6.35 -3.55
N PRO A 315 4.71 7.36 -3.20
CA PRO A 315 3.97 8.19 -4.17
C PRO A 315 4.81 9.11 -5.09
N ASN A 316 6.14 9.09 -4.95
CA ASN A 316 7.10 9.76 -5.84
C ASN A 316 7.97 8.79 -6.65
N ALA A 317 7.91 7.49 -6.37
CA ALA A 317 8.80 6.52 -6.98
C ALA A 317 8.27 6.02 -8.32
N SER A 318 9.18 5.84 -9.28
CA SER A 318 9.03 4.81 -10.31
C SER A 318 9.25 3.44 -9.64
N PHE A 319 8.19 2.65 -9.53
CA PHE A 319 8.21 1.33 -8.91
C PHE A 319 8.47 0.24 -9.94
N LEU A 320 9.40 -0.66 -9.63
CA LEU A 320 9.72 -1.83 -10.44
C LEU A 320 9.72 -3.07 -9.54
N ASP A 321 8.81 -4.00 -9.78
CA ASP A 321 8.86 -5.33 -9.16
C ASP A 321 9.50 -6.34 -10.11
N VAL A 322 10.59 -6.95 -9.65
CA VAL A 322 11.29 -8.08 -10.30
C VAL A 322 11.68 -9.16 -9.30
N SER A 323 11.19 -9.09 -8.06
CA SER A 323 11.39 -10.14 -7.06
C SER A 323 10.43 -11.29 -7.33
N PRO A 324 10.86 -12.56 -7.27
CA PRO A 324 9.96 -13.70 -7.44
C PRO A 324 9.11 -13.99 -6.18
N THR A 325 9.07 -13.09 -5.21
CA THR A 325 8.34 -13.18 -3.94
C THR A 325 7.22 -12.15 -3.86
N ASN A 326 6.21 -12.45 -3.06
CA ASN A 326 4.93 -11.73 -3.12
C ASN A 326 4.96 -10.38 -2.38
N VAL A 327 3.92 -9.58 -2.63
CA VAL A 327 3.58 -8.40 -1.83
C VAL A 327 2.19 -8.62 -1.22
N GLU A 328 2.12 -8.70 0.10
CA GLU A 328 0.89 -8.89 0.88
C GLU A 328 0.33 -7.52 1.27
N GLY A 329 -0.11 -6.71 0.30
CA GLY A 329 -0.48 -5.32 0.60
C GLY A 329 -0.85 -4.46 -0.59
N GLN A 330 -1.19 -3.20 -0.32
CA GLN A 330 -1.43 -2.20 -1.37
C GLN A 330 -0.13 -1.57 -1.87
N ILE A 331 -0.13 -1.11 -3.12
CA ILE A 331 1.02 -0.42 -3.75
C ILE A 331 0.59 0.97 -4.25
N ILE A 332 1.25 2.01 -3.75
CA ILE A 332 1.11 3.40 -4.21
C ILE A 332 2.43 3.87 -4.81
N ALA A 333 2.43 4.20 -6.11
CA ALA A 333 3.62 4.67 -6.82
C ALA A 333 3.28 5.73 -7.88
N ALA A 334 4.27 6.54 -8.27
CA ALA A 334 4.09 7.53 -9.34
C ALA A 334 4.00 6.85 -10.71
N GLU A 335 4.82 5.83 -10.96
CA GLU A 335 4.73 4.94 -12.12
C GLU A 335 5.00 3.50 -11.63
N ALA A 336 4.51 2.48 -12.34
CA ALA A 336 4.70 1.09 -11.92
C ALA A 336 5.03 0.14 -13.07
N ARG A 337 5.88 -0.86 -12.81
CA ARG A 337 6.14 -1.97 -13.71
C ARG A 337 6.20 -3.28 -12.93
N PHE A 338 5.32 -4.21 -13.28
CA PHE A 338 5.13 -5.50 -12.61
C PHE A 338 5.75 -6.62 -13.46
N GLY A 339 6.97 -7.01 -13.09
CA GLY A 339 7.89 -7.77 -13.94
C GLY A 339 8.55 -6.88 -15.01
N ASP A 340 9.69 -7.32 -15.54
CA ASP A 340 10.30 -6.74 -16.74
C ASP A 340 10.95 -7.83 -17.57
N LEU A 341 10.21 -8.31 -18.59
CA LEU A 341 10.63 -9.38 -19.48
C LEU A 341 11.79 -8.99 -20.41
N ASN A 342 12.08 -7.68 -20.52
CA ASN A 342 13.14 -7.14 -21.34
C ASN A 342 14.48 -6.96 -20.58
N LEU A 343 14.52 -7.25 -19.26
CA LEU A 343 15.77 -7.16 -18.48
C LEU A 343 16.85 -8.16 -18.93
N ALA A 344 18.07 -7.63 -19.05
CA ALA A 344 19.26 -8.39 -19.40
C ALA A 344 19.61 -9.41 -18.31
N GLY A 345 19.41 -10.69 -18.62
CA GLY A 345 19.65 -11.81 -17.68
C GLY A 345 18.60 -12.92 -17.79
N GLY A 346 17.43 -12.62 -18.35
CA GLY A 346 16.35 -13.60 -18.56
C GLY A 346 14.93 -13.07 -18.33
N GLY A 347 14.77 -11.75 -18.16
CA GLY A 347 13.53 -11.14 -17.66
C GLY A 347 13.43 -11.22 -16.14
N GLY A 348 13.11 -10.11 -15.49
CA GLY A 348 12.71 -10.09 -14.09
C GLY A 348 11.26 -10.54 -13.98
N VAL A 349 11.00 -11.62 -13.26
CA VAL A 349 9.63 -12.07 -12.96
C VAL A 349 9.28 -11.54 -11.58
N GLY A 350 8.43 -10.50 -11.55
CA GLY A 350 7.82 -9.99 -10.32
C GLY A 350 6.91 -11.04 -9.67
N GLY A 351 6.58 -10.82 -8.41
CA GLY A 351 5.80 -11.73 -7.59
C GLY A 351 4.31 -11.60 -7.82
N GLU A 352 3.54 -12.32 -7.02
CA GLU A 352 2.10 -12.09 -6.93
C GLU A 352 1.85 -10.90 -5.98
N THR A 353 0.96 -9.98 -6.36
CA THR A 353 0.46 -8.97 -5.42
C THR A 353 -0.85 -9.45 -4.82
N HIS A 354 -0.83 -9.84 -3.53
CA HIS A 354 -1.97 -10.38 -2.81
C HIS A 354 -2.84 -9.26 -2.22
N TYR A 355 -4.14 -9.53 -2.08
CA TYR A 355 -5.13 -8.49 -1.79
C TYR A 355 -5.34 -8.29 -0.29
N PHE A 356 -4.42 -7.54 0.32
CA PHE A 356 -4.49 -7.10 1.72
C PHE A 356 -4.61 -5.56 1.82
N PRO A 357 -5.82 -4.99 1.64
CA PRO A 357 -6.06 -3.56 1.89
C PRO A 357 -5.62 -3.14 3.29
N PHE A 358 -5.05 -1.95 3.40
CA PHE A 358 -4.67 -1.38 4.68
C PHE A 358 -5.92 -1.10 5.52
N ALA A 359 -5.86 -1.48 6.80
CA ALA A 359 -7.02 -1.60 7.68
C ALA A 359 -6.76 -0.98 9.07
N ALA A 360 -5.98 0.11 9.11
CA ALA A 360 -5.68 0.87 10.33
C ALA A 360 -5.72 2.38 10.09
N THR A 361 -5.63 3.15 11.18
CA THR A 361 -5.30 4.57 11.13
C THR A 361 -3.98 4.83 11.86
N LEU A 362 -3.12 5.63 11.24
CA LEU A 362 -1.84 6.04 11.82
C LEU A 362 -2.01 7.38 12.54
N THR A 363 -1.52 7.46 13.77
CA THR A 363 -1.58 8.66 14.61
C THR A 363 -0.17 9.05 15.00
N CYS A 364 0.25 10.25 14.60
CA CYS A 364 1.57 10.76 14.94
C CYS A 364 1.50 11.60 16.21
N GLU A 365 1.81 10.95 17.33
CA GLU A 365 1.93 11.57 18.63
C GLU A 365 3.17 12.49 18.62
N THR A 366 2.94 13.80 18.59
CA THR A 366 3.96 14.73 19.07
C THR A 366 3.95 14.65 20.58
N GLU A 367 5.08 14.31 21.19
CA GLU A 367 5.20 14.37 22.65
C GLU A 367 5.05 15.83 23.12
N VAL A 368 3.82 16.18 23.50
CA VAL A 368 3.58 17.34 24.33
C VAL A 368 4.04 16.96 25.73
N ASP A 369 5.35 17.17 26.00
CA ASP A 369 5.88 17.17 27.36
C ASP A 369 4.93 18.04 28.21
N PRO A 370 4.19 17.45 29.18
CA PRO A 370 3.09 18.15 29.83
C PRO A 370 3.67 19.33 30.60
N THR A 371 3.51 20.54 30.05
CA THR A 371 4.08 21.76 30.62
C THR A 371 3.77 21.78 32.11
N PRO A 372 4.77 21.67 33.00
CA PRO A 372 4.51 21.38 34.40
C PRO A 372 3.65 22.49 34.97
N SER A 373 2.39 22.15 35.25
CA SER A 373 1.40 23.10 35.75
C SER A 373 1.91 23.64 37.08
N THR A 374 2.50 24.82 37.00
CA THR A 374 3.12 25.47 38.14
C THR A 374 2.00 26.14 38.91
N GLU A 375 1.24 25.34 39.65
CA GLU A 375 0.27 25.88 40.61
C GLU A 375 1.02 26.87 41.52
N PRO A 376 0.60 28.15 41.58
CA PRO A 376 1.24 29.11 42.46
C PRO A 376 1.01 28.65 43.91
N PRO A 377 2.04 28.63 44.77
CA PRO A 377 1.92 28.09 46.12
C PRO A 377 0.86 28.87 46.91
N THR A 378 -0.23 28.17 47.27
CA THR A 378 -1.36 28.72 48.02
C THR A 378 -0.89 29.10 49.42
N THR A 379 -0.54 30.37 49.58
CA THR A 379 -0.17 30.93 50.88
C THR A 379 -1.45 31.28 51.63
N GLU A 380 -1.88 30.38 52.51
CA GLU A 380 -2.95 30.63 53.49
C GLU A 380 -2.61 31.91 54.29
N ALA A 381 -3.42 32.96 54.10
CA ALA A 381 -3.27 34.21 54.84
C ALA A 381 -3.97 34.08 56.21
N PRO A 382 -3.34 34.45 57.33
CA PRO A 382 -3.92 34.26 58.66
C PRO A 382 -5.15 35.14 58.86
N THR A 383 -6.30 34.50 59.08
CA THR A 383 -7.55 35.18 59.43
C THR A 383 -7.41 35.86 60.80
N THR A 384 -7.70 37.15 60.86
CA THR A 384 -7.64 37.95 62.10
C THR A 384 -9.05 38.11 62.66
N ASP A 385 -9.36 37.43 63.77
CA ASP A 385 -10.61 37.64 64.50
C ASP A 385 -10.52 38.88 65.42
N GLU A 386 -11.50 39.77 65.28
CA GLU A 386 -11.62 40.99 66.08
C GLU A 386 -12.36 40.70 67.42
N PRO A 387 -11.86 41.16 68.58
CA PRO A 387 -12.34 40.67 69.87
C PRO A 387 -13.63 41.36 70.35
N THR A 388 -14.64 40.58 70.71
CA THR A 388 -15.76 41.05 71.54
C THR A 388 -15.67 40.47 72.96
N SER A 389 -15.40 41.33 73.94
CA SER A 389 -15.46 40.99 75.37
C SER A 389 -16.88 41.24 75.92
N PRO A 390 -17.35 40.48 76.91
CA PRO A 390 -17.34 41.07 78.26
C PRO A 390 -17.12 40.11 79.45
N CYS A 391 -16.35 40.61 80.42
CA CYS A 391 -16.40 40.37 81.88
C CYS A 391 -16.31 38.95 82.50
N PRO A 392 -15.83 38.83 83.77
CA PRO A 392 -15.23 37.59 84.28
C PRO A 392 -16.04 36.89 85.37
N SER A 393 -15.65 35.64 85.67
CA SER A 393 -15.59 35.11 87.04
C SER A 393 -14.56 33.97 87.13
N GLU A 394 -13.74 33.98 88.19
CA GLU A 394 -13.37 32.86 89.11
C GLU A 394 -13.40 31.41 88.57
N GLU A 395 -12.46 30.49 88.84
CA GLU A 395 -11.20 30.44 89.62
C GLU A 395 -10.49 29.08 89.27
N GLN A 396 -9.41 28.70 89.98
CA GLN A 396 -8.87 27.31 90.08
C GLN A 396 -8.10 26.74 88.84
N THR A 397 -6.77 26.47 88.91
CA THR A 397 -6.07 25.20 89.31
C THR A 397 -6.41 23.98 88.44
N SER A 398 -5.50 23.10 87.98
CA SER A 398 -4.03 22.95 88.09
C SER A 398 -3.54 21.95 86.99
N ASP A 399 -2.24 21.66 86.98
CA ASP A 399 -1.61 20.40 86.52
C ASP A 399 -1.41 20.13 85.01
N GLU A 400 -0.12 20.17 84.61
CA GLU A 400 0.45 19.21 83.63
C GLU A 400 0.22 17.77 84.10
N PRO A 401 0.11 16.78 83.18
CA PRO A 401 1.31 15.97 82.95
C PRO A 401 1.53 15.46 81.51
N SER A 402 2.82 15.41 81.16
CA SER A 402 3.54 14.37 80.42
C SER A 402 2.82 13.49 79.38
N THR A 403 3.37 13.56 78.16
CA THR A 403 3.91 12.43 77.36
C THR A 403 3.61 11.00 77.81
N GLU A 404 3.04 10.22 76.89
CA GLU A 404 3.26 8.79 76.72
C GLU A 404 3.61 8.53 75.24
N ALA A 405 4.51 7.59 74.97
CA ALA A 405 4.97 7.26 73.61
C ALA A 405 4.35 5.92 73.15
N PRO A 406 3.82 5.81 71.91
CA PRO A 406 3.28 4.55 71.43
C PRO A 406 4.40 3.55 71.13
N THR A 407 4.32 2.37 71.77
CA THR A 407 5.19 1.22 71.50
C THR A 407 4.73 0.42 70.27
N THR A 408 5.70 -0.27 69.67
CA THR A 408 5.64 -1.04 68.43
C THR A 408 4.72 -2.26 68.46
N ASP A 409 4.24 -2.66 67.28
CA ASP A 409 4.01 -4.06 66.90
C ASP A 409 4.81 -4.34 65.60
N GLU A 410 5.62 -5.41 65.59
CA GLU A 410 6.31 -5.90 64.39
C GLU A 410 5.40 -6.84 63.58
N PRO A 411 5.37 -6.76 62.23
CA PRO A 411 4.67 -7.75 61.42
C PRO A 411 5.47 -9.05 61.35
N THR A 412 4.89 -10.15 61.82
CA THR A 412 5.43 -11.50 61.63
C THR A 412 5.22 -11.96 60.18
N THR A 413 6.32 -12.18 59.45
CA THR A 413 6.32 -12.83 58.14
C THR A 413 6.20 -14.36 58.29
N GLU A 414 5.19 -14.95 57.67
CA GLU A 414 5.11 -16.40 57.43
C GLU A 414 5.90 -16.74 56.15
N GLU A 415 6.74 -17.79 56.18
CA GLU A 415 7.42 -18.29 54.97
C GLU A 415 6.44 -19.10 54.10
N PRO A 416 6.42 -18.92 52.77
CA PRO A 416 5.65 -19.79 51.89
C PRO A 416 6.33 -21.16 51.76
N THR A 417 5.65 -22.22 52.23
CA THR A 417 6.07 -23.60 52.00
C THR A 417 5.88 -23.98 50.54
N THR A 418 6.98 -24.20 49.82
CA THR A 418 6.98 -24.71 48.44
C THR A 418 6.77 -26.22 48.43
N ASP A 419 5.59 -26.67 48.00
CA ASP A 419 5.44 -28.06 47.53
C ASP A 419 6.15 -28.20 46.18
N GLY A 420 7.07 -29.16 46.10
CA GLY A 420 7.81 -29.44 44.86
C GLY A 420 6.93 -30.13 43.82
N PRO A 421 7.12 -29.84 42.51
CA PRO A 421 6.35 -30.50 41.47
C PRO A 421 6.69 -32.00 41.42
N THR A 422 5.70 -32.85 41.67
CA THR A 422 5.78 -34.27 41.34
C THR A 422 5.59 -34.43 39.83
N THR A 423 6.68 -34.73 39.13
CA THR A 423 6.65 -35.09 37.71
C THR A 423 6.14 -36.51 37.54
N ASP A 424 4.91 -36.68 37.08
CA ASP A 424 4.47 -37.95 36.50
C ASP A 424 5.05 -38.07 35.08
N GLU A 425 5.69 -39.19 34.77
CA GLU A 425 6.15 -39.47 33.40
C GLU A 425 4.93 -39.64 32.48
N PRO A 426 4.88 -38.98 31.30
CA PRO A 426 3.82 -39.21 30.34
C PRO A 426 3.97 -40.62 29.74
N THR A 427 3.07 -41.52 30.09
CA THR A 427 2.90 -42.79 29.37
C THR A 427 2.30 -42.50 28.00
N THR A 428 3.11 -42.63 26.95
CA THR A 428 2.66 -42.56 25.56
C THR A 428 1.88 -43.82 25.21
N ASP A 429 0.55 -43.73 25.17
CA ASP A 429 -0.26 -44.71 24.43
C ASP A 429 -0.10 -44.43 22.92
N GLU A 430 0.15 -45.47 22.12
CA GLU A 430 0.16 -45.33 20.67
C GLU A 430 -1.25 -44.96 20.17
N PRO A 431 -1.39 -43.99 19.25
CA PRO A 431 -2.70 -43.69 18.66
C PRO A 431 -3.16 -44.87 17.80
N THR A 432 -4.17 -45.60 18.27
CA THR A 432 -4.92 -46.53 17.42
C THR A 432 -5.76 -45.73 16.44
N THR A 433 -5.33 -45.69 15.18
CA THR A 433 -6.09 -45.08 14.08
C THR A 433 -7.32 -45.92 13.77
N ASP A 434 -8.50 -45.49 14.23
CA ASP A 434 -9.77 -45.99 13.69
C ASP A 434 -9.96 -45.43 12.27
N GLU A 435 -10.22 -46.30 11.29
CA GLU A 435 -10.53 -45.87 9.93
C GLU A 435 -11.86 -45.07 9.91
N PRO A 436 -11.94 -43.95 9.19
CA PRO A 436 -13.20 -43.22 9.04
C PRO A 436 -14.19 -44.03 8.21
N THR A 437 -15.19 -44.63 8.87
CA THR A 437 -16.37 -45.17 8.20
C THR A 437 -17.13 -44.04 7.52
N THR A 438 -17.05 -44.00 6.19
CA THR A 438 -17.79 -43.07 5.35
C THR A 438 -19.19 -43.62 5.09
N ASP A 439 -20.20 -43.04 5.73
CA ASP A 439 -21.59 -43.23 5.31
C ASP A 439 -21.76 -42.65 3.90
N GLN A 440 -22.15 -43.48 2.94
CA GLN A 440 -22.40 -43.00 1.57
C GLN A 440 -23.68 -42.14 1.52
N PRO A 441 -23.66 -41.03 0.76
CA PRO A 441 -24.87 -40.23 0.55
C PRO A 441 -25.88 -41.03 -0.28
N THR A 442 -27.01 -41.37 0.33
CA THR A 442 -28.18 -41.88 -0.39
C THR A 442 -28.72 -40.79 -1.30
N THR A 443 -28.56 -40.99 -2.62
CA THR A 443 -29.13 -40.13 -3.65
C THR A 443 -30.42 -40.77 -4.15
N ASP A 444 -31.55 -40.10 -3.99
CA ASP A 444 -32.81 -40.55 -4.59
C ASP A 444 -32.74 -40.39 -6.13
N GLU A 445 -32.92 -41.48 -6.87
CA GLU A 445 -32.96 -41.44 -8.33
C GLU A 445 -34.23 -40.72 -8.85
N PRO A 446 -34.11 -39.87 -9.89
CA PRO A 446 -35.27 -39.29 -10.54
C PRO A 446 -36.01 -40.33 -11.39
N THR A 447 -37.23 -40.69 -10.99
CA THR A 447 -38.15 -41.51 -11.80
C THR A 447 -38.44 -40.83 -13.14
N THR A 448 -38.07 -41.50 -14.24
CA THR A 448 -38.38 -41.09 -15.62
C THR A 448 -39.11 -42.24 -16.31
N ASP A 449 -40.30 -41.98 -16.87
CA ASP A 449 -41.14 -43.00 -17.50
C ASP A 449 -40.51 -43.56 -18.80
N GLU A 450 -40.62 -44.88 -19.01
CA GLU A 450 -40.13 -45.56 -20.22
C GLU A 450 -40.94 -45.20 -21.48
N PRO A 451 -40.28 -44.91 -22.62
CA PRO A 451 -40.90 -44.98 -23.93
C PRO A 451 -40.90 -46.44 -24.45
N THR A 452 -42.09 -46.97 -24.74
CA THR A 452 -42.27 -48.34 -25.29
C THR A 452 -42.04 -48.44 -26.81
N THR A 453 -41.66 -49.65 -27.25
CA THR A 453 -41.72 -50.22 -28.64
C THR A 453 -40.77 -49.63 -29.71
N ASP A 454 -40.19 -50.40 -30.65
CA ASP A 454 -40.39 -51.81 -31.08
C ASP A 454 -39.07 -52.55 -31.39
N GLN A 455 -39.07 -53.90 -31.40
CA GLN A 455 -37.90 -54.72 -31.73
C GLN A 455 -37.68 -54.92 -33.24
N PRO A 456 -36.43 -54.82 -33.74
CA PRO A 456 -35.99 -55.48 -34.96
C PRO A 456 -35.47 -56.91 -34.67
N THR A 457 -35.83 -57.86 -35.54
CA THR A 457 -35.43 -59.28 -35.44
C THR A 457 -33.99 -59.55 -35.86
N THR A 458 -33.33 -60.46 -35.15
CA THR A 458 -31.96 -60.95 -35.36
C THR A 458 -31.79 -61.76 -36.64
N ASP A 459 -30.63 -61.62 -37.30
CA ASP A 459 -29.97 -62.69 -38.07
C ASP A 459 -28.53 -62.86 -37.55
N GLU A 460 -28.10 -64.10 -37.34
CA GLU A 460 -26.88 -64.48 -36.61
C GLU A 460 -25.69 -64.79 -37.57
N PRO A 461 -24.54 -64.10 -37.48
CA PRO A 461 -23.33 -64.48 -38.19
C PRO A 461 -22.38 -65.32 -37.32
N THR A 462 -21.91 -66.43 -37.89
CA THR A 462 -21.14 -67.51 -37.28
C THR A 462 -19.79 -67.10 -36.67
N THR A 463 -19.46 -67.66 -35.51
CA THR A 463 -18.13 -67.57 -34.88
C THR A 463 -17.00 -68.18 -35.71
N GLY A 464 -15.94 -67.41 -35.95
CA GLY A 464 -14.59 -67.91 -36.29
C GLY A 464 -13.60 -67.46 -35.22
N GLY A 465 -12.79 -68.38 -34.68
CA GLY A 465 -11.90 -68.10 -33.56
C GLY A 465 -10.67 -67.23 -33.93
N PRO A 466 -10.07 -66.51 -32.96
CA PRO A 466 -8.90 -65.69 -33.21
C PRO A 466 -7.65 -66.54 -33.46
N THR A 467 -7.02 -66.33 -34.61
CA THR A 467 -5.64 -66.80 -34.89
C THR A 467 -4.65 -65.71 -34.48
N THR A 468 -3.73 -66.05 -33.57
CA THR A 468 -2.63 -65.19 -33.16
C THR A 468 -1.49 -65.27 -34.18
N ASP A 469 -1.11 -64.15 -34.78
CA ASP A 469 0.13 -64.02 -35.57
C ASP A 469 1.17 -63.17 -34.81
N GLU A 470 2.43 -63.62 -34.82
CA GLU A 470 3.55 -62.93 -34.16
C GLU A 470 3.97 -61.64 -34.90
N PRO A 471 4.41 -60.58 -34.17
CA PRO A 471 4.97 -59.39 -34.80
C PRO A 471 6.32 -59.70 -35.46
N THR A 472 6.38 -59.64 -36.79
CA THR A 472 7.61 -59.84 -37.56
C THR A 472 8.37 -58.51 -37.74
N THR A 473 9.60 -58.45 -37.21
CA THR A 473 10.47 -57.27 -37.31
C THR A 473 10.96 -57.03 -38.74
N ALA A 474 10.70 -55.84 -39.30
CA ALA A 474 11.28 -55.38 -40.57
C ALA A 474 12.60 -54.61 -40.33
N GLY A 475 13.66 -55.00 -41.05
CA GLY A 475 14.99 -54.37 -40.94
C GLY A 475 15.14 -53.04 -41.70
N PRO A 476 16.19 -52.25 -41.41
CA PRO A 476 16.39 -50.94 -42.01
C PRO A 476 16.82 -51.02 -43.47
N THR A 477 16.21 -50.20 -44.33
CA THR A 477 16.63 -50.04 -45.73
C THR A 477 17.39 -48.72 -45.91
N SER A 478 18.60 -48.80 -46.46
CA SER A 478 19.49 -47.64 -46.68
C SER A 478 19.22 -46.98 -48.03
N ALA A 479 19.15 -45.65 -48.04
CA ALA A 479 19.17 -44.82 -49.25
C ALA A 479 20.39 -43.88 -49.18
N GLY A 480 21.29 -43.99 -50.17
CA GLY A 480 22.56 -43.26 -50.17
C GLY A 480 22.44 -41.80 -50.64
N PRO A 481 23.30 -40.89 -50.14
CA PRO A 481 23.32 -39.50 -50.57
C PRO A 481 24.03 -39.31 -51.91
N THR A 482 23.44 -38.50 -52.79
CA THR A 482 24.05 -38.05 -54.05
C THR A 482 25.00 -36.88 -53.84
N THR A 483 26.22 -36.99 -54.35
CA THR A 483 27.23 -35.92 -54.38
C THR A 483 27.01 -34.92 -55.52
N GLY A 484 27.15 -33.63 -55.24
CA GLY A 484 27.29 -32.54 -56.21
C GLY A 484 28.52 -31.69 -55.87
N GLU A 485 29.22 -31.17 -56.90
CA GLU A 485 30.61 -30.70 -56.82
C GLU A 485 30.78 -29.23 -56.38
N PRO A 486 31.96 -28.85 -55.82
CA PRO A 486 32.26 -27.48 -55.40
C PRO A 486 32.77 -26.60 -56.56
N VAL A 487 32.59 -25.28 -56.43
CA VAL A 487 33.23 -24.27 -57.27
C VAL A 487 34.40 -23.63 -56.51
N THR A 488 35.53 -23.47 -57.19
CA THR A 488 36.79 -22.90 -56.69
C THR A 488 37.11 -21.63 -57.47
N ASP A 489 37.71 -20.63 -56.80
CA ASP A 489 38.66 -19.61 -57.32
C ASP A 489 38.99 -18.68 -56.12
N GLU A 490 40.18 -18.20 -55.79
CA GLU A 490 41.61 -18.47 -56.02
C GLU A 490 42.32 -17.45 -55.07
N PRO A 491 43.48 -17.76 -54.45
CA PRO A 491 44.14 -16.82 -53.55
C PRO A 491 45.26 -16.00 -54.24
N THR A 492 45.50 -14.76 -53.81
CA THR A 492 46.72 -14.01 -54.18
C THR A 492 47.44 -13.48 -52.94
N THR A 493 48.76 -13.73 -52.84
CA THR A 493 49.59 -13.41 -51.66
C THR A 493 50.73 -12.45 -52.00
N ALA A 494 50.77 -11.28 -51.36
CA ALA A 494 51.95 -10.44 -51.02
C ALA A 494 51.44 -9.11 -50.40
N GLY A 495 52.08 -8.45 -49.43
CA GLY A 495 53.26 -8.74 -48.62
C GLY A 495 53.88 -7.44 -48.07
N GLY A 496 54.39 -7.42 -46.83
CA GLY A 496 55.41 -6.44 -46.38
C GLY A 496 54.99 -5.12 -45.69
N THR A 497 55.11 -5.10 -44.36
CA THR A 497 55.81 -4.08 -43.53
C THR A 497 55.52 -2.56 -43.56
N CYS A 498 55.13 -2.05 -42.38
CA CYS A 498 55.70 -0.88 -41.64
C CYS A 498 55.34 0.59 -42.03
N GLY A 499 55.12 1.43 -41.01
CA GLY A 499 54.87 2.90 -41.07
C GLY A 499 53.44 3.27 -40.61
N SER A 500 53.21 3.76 -39.39
CA SER A 500 53.48 5.10 -38.81
C SER A 500 52.48 6.18 -39.25
N THR A 501 51.76 6.77 -38.27
CA THR A 501 51.05 8.08 -38.29
C THR A 501 49.94 8.25 -39.36
N THR A 502 48.77 8.86 -39.11
CA THR A 502 48.56 10.19 -38.51
C THR A 502 47.07 10.38 -38.11
N GLU A 503 46.85 11.19 -37.07
CA GLU A 503 45.67 12.01 -36.69
C GLU A 503 44.49 12.16 -37.70
N PRO A 504 43.22 12.05 -37.26
CA PRO A 504 42.05 12.53 -38.01
C PRO A 504 41.80 14.03 -37.77
N PRO A 505 41.56 14.84 -38.81
CA PRO A 505 41.30 16.28 -38.64
C PRO A 505 39.87 16.61 -38.20
N SER A 506 39.76 17.72 -37.48
CA SER A 506 38.57 18.37 -36.95
C SER A 506 37.72 19.17 -37.98
N LEU A 507 36.59 19.73 -37.51
CA LEU A 507 35.79 20.85 -38.07
C LEU A 507 34.75 20.48 -39.17
N SER A 508 33.57 21.11 -39.27
CA SER A 508 32.88 22.06 -38.37
C SER A 508 31.43 22.37 -38.78
N VAL A 509 30.55 22.51 -37.78
CA VAL A 509 29.57 23.61 -37.54
C VAL A 509 28.76 24.22 -38.69
N THR A 510 27.43 24.06 -38.56
CA THR A 510 26.37 25.10 -38.58
C THR A 510 25.32 24.74 -37.50
N GLY A 511 24.55 25.61 -36.82
CA GLY A 511 24.54 27.07 -36.69
C GLY A 511 23.53 27.79 -37.61
N ARG A 512 22.57 28.62 -37.16
CA ARG A 512 22.10 29.17 -35.84
C ARG A 512 20.60 29.59 -36.05
N PRO A 513 19.88 30.34 -35.18
CA PRO A 513 20.08 30.70 -33.75
C PRO A 513 18.85 30.47 -32.83
N LEU A 514 19.07 30.53 -31.51
CA LEU A 514 18.02 30.76 -30.50
C LEU A 514 17.80 32.28 -30.29
N THR A 515 16.60 32.66 -29.85
CA THR A 515 16.26 34.05 -29.46
C THR A 515 15.82 34.08 -28.00
N PRO A 516 16.39 34.94 -27.13
CA PRO A 516 15.95 35.07 -25.75
C PRO A 516 14.84 36.12 -25.60
N LEU A 517 13.86 35.86 -24.72
CA LEU A 517 12.96 36.89 -24.19
C LEU A 517 13.23 37.04 -22.68
N VAL A 518 13.34 38.28 -22.22
CA VAL A 518 13.75 38.64 -20.86
C VAL A 518 12.65 39.48 -20.19
N MET A 519 12.40 39.18 -18.91
CA MET A 519 11.57 39.94 -17.94
C MET A 519 10.10 40.18 -18.29
N PHE A 520 9.23 39.69 -17.40
CA PHE A 520 8.55 40.60 -16.48
C PHE A 520 8.44 39.97 -15.09
N ALA A 521 9.03 40.61 -14.08
CA ALA A 521 8.75 40.31 -12.68
C ALA A 521 7.53 41.13 -12.25
N ALA A 522 6.51 40.48 -11.70
CA ALA A 522 5.35 41.13 -11.10
C ALA A 522 5.22 40.67 -9.65
N ILE A 523 5.59 41.56 -8.72
CA ILE A 523 5.38 41.37 -7.29
C ILE A 523 3.88 41.55 -7.01
N VAL A 524 3.24 40.57 -6.37
CA VAL A 524 1.94 40.74 -5.72
C VAL A 524 2.03 40.23 -4.29
N THR A 525 2.23 41.15 -3.36
CA THR A 525 2.06 40.94 -1.92
C THR A 525 0.80 41.68 -1.45
N ALA A 526 -0.26 40.93 -1.16
CA ALA A 526 -1.40 41.32 -0.32
C ALA A 526 -2.07 40.02 0.15
N ALA A 527 -1.86 39.59 1.39
CA ALA A 527 -2.56 40.05 2.59
C ALA A 527 -4.02 39.55 2.63
N GLY A 528 -4.34 38.72 3.63
CA GLY A 528 -5.63 38.05 3.74
C GLY A 528 -6.72 38.84 4.48
N ALA A 529 -7.67 38.07 5.01
CA ALA A 529 -8.75 38.44 5.94
C ALA A 529 -10.07 39.00 5.36
N VAL A 530 -11.11 38.17 5.51
CA VAL A 530 -12.47 38.51 6.02
C VAL A 530 -13.35 39.44 5.17
N ALA A 531 -14.44 38.87 4.64
CA ALA A 531 -15.80 39.09 5.18
C ALA A 531 -16.89 38.30 4.42
N LEU A 532 -17.68 37.49 5.12
CA LEU A 532 -19.03 37.13 4.67
C LEU A 532 -19.91 38.39 4.67
N ILE A 533 -20.62 38.67 3.56
CA ILE A 533 -21.91 39.36 3.61
C ILE A 533 -22.92 38.62 2.74
N ALA A 534 -24.11 38.39 3.30
CA ALA A 534 -25.13 37.51 2.76
C ALA A 534 -26.03 38.14 1.68
N ALA A 535 -26.80 37.24 1.05
CA ALA A 535 -27.99 37.42 0.21
C ALA A 535 -28.76 38.76 0.31
N GLY A 536 -29.24 39.27 -0.84
CA GLY A 536 -29.93 40.57 -0.88
C GLY A 536 -30.79 40.95 -2.10
N MET A 537 -31.52 40.02 -2.72
CA MET A 537 -32.77 40.26 -3.49
C MET A 537 -32.82 41.29 -4.67
N ARG A 538 -33.20 40.79 -5.87
CA ARG A 538 -34.09 41.43 -6.89
C ARG A 538 -33.58 42.77 -7.53
N ARG A 539 -33.83 43.08 -8.81
CA ARG A 539 -35.08 42.89 -9.58
C ARG A 539 -34.87 43.16 -11.08
N ALA A 540 -35.46 42.29 -11.91
CA ALA A 540 -35.94 42.47 -13.30
C ALA A 540 -35.55 43.70 -14.15
N ARG A 541 -35.16 43.42 -15.42
CA ARG A 541 -35.64 44.11 -16.63
C ARG A 541 -35.21 43.35 -17.90
N GLY A 542 -36.13 43.21 -18.86
CA GLY A 542 -35.90 42.57 -20.17
C GLY A 542 -36.66 41.28 -20.29
#